data_AF-A0A087U0G3-F1
#
_entry.id   AF-A0A087U0G3-F1
#
_cell.length_a   1.000
_cell.length_b   1.000
_cell.length_c   1.000
_cell.angle_alpha   90.00
_cell.angle_beta   90.00
_cell.angle_gamma   90.00
#
_symmetry.space_group_name_H-M   'P 1'
#
loop_
_entity.id
_entity.type
_entity.pdbx_description
1 polymer ?
#
loop_
_entity_poly.entity_id
_entity_poly.type
_entity_poly.pdbx_seq_one_letter_code
_entity_poly.pdbx_strand_id
1 'polypeptide(L)'
;MASVFRLNRYLFCNFYRMQYTVRRTILSEAYLCEDAWQRRFEDPLLKNINLAQYFVETDKKFGTKRLASGVDIDIFANCVQSESELDELEHLLYRFRRTKRAVEIMDSTIYATIKIYLKYKQYETLLKILEDRENYGIFPDLFSYNILMDTFLKEKLYKEAAHTAVLMMLQEDFRNKISCVLALYSCQMYLNECSLDSWYPPKEQQEEEVENENEDEEEVTLVRVPFIREPWFDDHFDITNPKHLIGKTFYLVGREMNDPLARTYQLLGLTMYEKWNKAAS
;
A
#
# COMPACT_ATOMS: atom_id res chain seq x y z
N MET A 1 -10.48 -79.07 30.89
CA MET A 1 -11.34 -78.45 29.86
C MET A 1 -11.21 -76.93 30.01
N ALA A 2 -11.12 -76.18 28.90
CA ALA A 2 -10.66 -74.79 28.74
C ALA A 2 -9.12 -74.63 28.80
N SER A 3 -8.35 -74.35 27.76
CA SER A 3 -8.49 -73.65 26.47
C SER A 3 -8.47 -72.11 26.54
N VAL A 4 -7.28 -71.59 26.19
CA VAL A 4 -6.97 -70.47 25.27
C VAL A 4 -6.84 -69.00 25.77
N PHE A 5 -5.75 -68.39 25.27
CA PHE A 5 -5.58 -67.04 24.69
C PHE A 5 -4.67 -66.01 25.40
N ARG A 6 -3.44 -65.93 24.87
CA ARG A 6 -2.66 -64.74 24.43
C ARG A 6 -2.86 -63.42 25.19
N LEU A 7 -1.83 -63.00 25.92
CA LEU A 7 -1.57 -61.59 26.18
C LEU A 7 -1.10 -60.91 24.88
N ASN A 8 -1.96 -60.09 24.27
CA ASN A 8 -1.54 -59.00 23.39
C ASN A 8 -1.68 -57.70 24.18
N ARG A 9 -0.59 -57.21 24.77
CA ARG A 9 -0.52 -55.86 25.33
C ARG A 9 -0.19 -54.93 24.17
N TYR A 10 -1.23 -54.33 23.59
CA TYR A 10 -1.10 -53.27 22.60
C TYR A 10 -0.28 -52.12 23.19
N LEU A 11 0.83 -51.79 22.52
CA LEU A 11 1.58 -50.57 22.71
C LEU A 11 0.63 -49.39 22.44
N PHE A 12 0.26 -48.67 23.50
CA PHE A 12 -0.34 -47.35 23.35
C PHE A 12 0.76 -46.40 22.85
N CYS A 13 0.87 -46.24 21.54
CA CYS A 13 1.52 -45.08 20.96
C CYS A 13 0.63 -43.86 21.23
N ASN A 14 0.98 -43.10 22.26
CA ASN A 14 0.51 -41.73 22.43
C ASN A 14 0.99 -40.91 21.21
N PHE A 15 0.14 -40.81 20.20
CA PHE A 15 0.27 -39.76 19.20
C PHE A 15 0.04 -38.43 19.90
N TYR A 16 1.12 -37.78 20.31
CA TYR A 16 1.11 -36.35 20.61
C TYR A 16 0.68 -35.63 19.35
N ARG A 17 -0.60 -35.27 19.29
CA ARG A 17 -1.16 -34.41 18.26
C ARG A 17 -0.61 -33.01 18.54
N MET A 18 0.56 -32.70 17.98
CA MET A 18 1.08 -31.35 17.86
C MET A 18 0.03 -30.54 17.09
N GLN A 19 -0.89 -29.90 17.83
CA GLN A 19 -1.78 -28.90 17.28
C GLN A 19 -0.92 -27.67 17.04
N TYR A 20 -0.32 -27.58 15.86
CA TYR A 20 0.13 -26.31 15.34
C TYR A 20 -1.11 -25.41 15.27
N THR A 21 -1.22 -24.46 16.18
CA THR A 21 -2.18 -23.36 16.09
C THR A 21 -1.74 -22.48 14.93
N VAL A 22 -2.11 -22.88 13.72
CA VAL A 22 -1.97 -22.04 12.53
C VAL A 22 -2.90 -20.86 12.74
N ARG A 23 -2.35 -19.68 13.08
CA ARG A 23 -3.10 -18.43 13.05
C ARG A 23 -3.48 -18.20 11.58
N ARG A 24 -4.75 -18.36 11.25
CA ARG A 24 -5.25 -17.99 9.92
C ARG A 24 -5.33 -16.47 9.85
N THR A 25 -4.49 -15.89 9.01
CA THR A 25 -4.63 -14.51 8.52
C THR A 25 -5.79 -14.46 7.52
N ILE A 26 -6.26 -13.25 7.18
CA ILE A 26 -7.41 -13.10 6.25
C ILE A 26 -7.04 -13.63 4.87
N LEU A 27 -5.83 -13.35 4.38
CA LEU A 27 -5.32 -13.90 3.13
C LEU A 27 -4.44 -15.14 3.39
N SER A 28 -4.53 -16.11 2.48
CA SER A 28 -3.61 -17.25 2.41
C SER A 28 -2.31 -16.84 1.73
N GLU A 29 -1.19 -17.50 2.05
CA GLU A 29 0.10 -17.29 1.37
C GLU A 29 0.02 -17.49 -0.16
N ALA A 30 -0.89 -18.34 -0.64
CA ALA A 30 -1.13 -18.53 -2.07
C ALA A 30 -1.65 -17.28 -2.79
N TYR A 31 -2.23 -16.31 -2.06
CA TYR A 31 -2.77 -15.08 -2.64
C TYR A 31 -1.67 -14.23 -3.28
N LEU A 32 -0.43 -14.28 -2.76
CA LEU A 32 0.71 -13.51 -3.27
C LEU A 32 1.14 -13.93 -4.68
N CYS A 33 0.73 -15.13 -5.13
CA CYS A 33 1.08 -15.66 -6.45
C CYS A 33 2.60 -15.65 -6.73
N GLU A 34 3.43 -15.94 -5.72
CA GLU A 34 4.89 -15.86 -5.83
C GLU A 34 5.44 -16.69 -7.00
N ASP A 35 4.96 -17.91 -7.20
CA ASP A 35 5.39 -18.73 -8.33
C ASP A 35 5.08 -18.08 -9.68
N ALA A 36 3.94 -17.40 -9.81
CA ALA A 36 3.58 -16.69 -11.04
C ALA A 36 4.43 -15.45 -11.25
N TRP A 37 4.77 -14.75 -10.16
CA TRP A 37 5.69 -13.62 -10.19
C TRP A 37 7.09 -14.03 -10.62
N GLN A 38 7.64 -15.08 -9.99
CA GLN A 38 9.02 -15.52 -10.21
C GLN A 38 9.26 -16.02 -11.65
N ARG A 39 8.26 -16.65 -12.28
CA ARG A 39 8.34 -17.08 -13.68
C ARG A 39 8.64 -15.95 -14.66
N ARG A 40 8.29 -14.69 -14.35
CA ARG A 40 8.61 -13.55 -15.22
C ARG A 40 10.12 -13.33 -15.36
N PHE A 41 10.90 -13.65 -14.32
CA PHE A 41 12.37 -13.51 -14.35
C PHE A 41 13.08 -14.58 -15.18
N GLU A 42 12.36 -15.60 -15.65
CA GLU A 42 12.89 -16.57 -16.60
C GLU A 42 13.05 -15.98 -18.00
N ASP A 43 12.38 -14.84 -18.29
CA ASP A 43 12.50 -14.15 -19.58
C ASP A 43 13.93 -13.60 -19.79
N PRO A 44 14.59 -13.93 -20.92
CA PRO A 44 15.92 -13.40 -21.25
C PRO A 44 16.04 -11.87 -21.18
N LEU A 45 14.94 -11.14 -21.40
CA LEU A 45 14.90 -9.69 -21.35
C LEU A 45 15.22 -9.16 -19.95
N LEU A 46 14.70 -9.78 -18.89
CA LEU A 46 14.86 -9.29 -17.51
C LEU A 46 16.13 -9.82 -16.83
N LYS A 47 16.70 -10.92 -17.35
CA LYS A 47 17.81 -11.63 -16.70
C LYS A 47 19.18 -10.98 -16.89
N ASN A 48 19.41 -10.30 -18.02
CA ASN A 48 20.74 -9.85 -18.43
C ASN A 48 20.93 -8.33 -18.35
N ILE A 49 20.17 -7.64 -17.50
CA ILE A 49 20.21 -6.19 -17.38
C ILE A 49 21.20 -5.79 -16.29
N ASN A 50 22.16 -4.93 -16.64
CA ASN A 50 22.98 -4.23 -15.67
C ASN A 50 22.20 -3.00 -15.18
N LEU A 51 21.63 -3.09 -13.98
CA LEU A 51 20.74 -2.06 -13.40
C LEU A 51 21.42 -0.70 -13.27
N ALA A 52 22.65 -0.63 -12.76
CA ALA A 52 23.36 0.64 -12.60
C ALA A 52 23.58 1.36 -13.94
N GLN A 53 23.96 0.61 -15.00
CA GLN A 53 24.09 1.20 -16.33
C GLN A 53 22.72 1.60 -16.89
N TYR A 54 21.70 0.77 -16.69
CA TYR A 54 20.33 1.01 -17.16
C TYR A 54 19.71 2.25 -16.52
N PHE A 55 19.94 2.47 -15.22
CA PHE A 55 19.54 3.66 -14.49
C PHE A 55 20.13 4.91 -15.15
N VAL A 56 21.45 4.96 -15.32
CA VAL A 56 22.13 6.12 -15.92
C VAL A 56 21.64 6.39 -17.35
N GLU A 57 21.41 5.34 -18.15
CA GLU A 57 20.87 5.48 -19.51
C GLU A 57 19.43 6.00 -19.51
N THR A 58 18.61 5.56 -18.56
CA THR A 58 17.22 5.98 -18.43
C THR A 58 17.11 7.38 -17.88
N ASP A 59 17.92 7.73 -16.89
CA ASP A 59 17.95 9.07 -16.30
C ASP A 59 18.38 10.13 -17.32
N LYS A 60 19.40 9.82 -18.14
CA LYS A 60 19.82 10.67 -19.27
C LYS A 60 18.69 10.93 -20.26
N LYS A 61 17.75 10.00 -20.46
CA LYS A 61 16.63 10.20 -21.40
C LYS A 61 15.77 11.39 -20.99
N PHE A 62 15.59 11.66 -19.69
CA PHE A 62 14.79 12.80 -19.21
C PHE A 62 15.31 14.16 -19.66
N GLY A 63 16.64 14.32 -19.79
CA GLY A 63 17.27 15.56 -20.27
C GLY A 63 17.38 15.69 -21.79
N THR A 64 16.98 14.66 -22.55
CA THR A 64 17.13 14.64 -24.02
C THR A 64 15.78 14.73 -24.73
N LYS A 65 15.80 14.95 -26.05
CA LYS A 65 14.59 14.88 -26.89
C LYS A 65 13.91 13.49 -26.87
N ARG A 66 14.65 12.43 -26.50
CA ARG A 66 14.11 11.07 -26.40
C ARG A 66 13.57 10.85 -24.98
N LEU A 67 12.29 11.11 -24.78
CA LEU A 67 11.63 10.90 -23.49
C LEU A 67 11.67 9.42 -23.08
N ALA A 68 12.00 9.16 -21.82
CA ALA A 68 11.86 7.85 -21.19
C ALA A 68 10.42 7.32 -21.38
N SER A 69 10.29 6.04 -21.68
CA SER A 69 9.00 5.37 -21.88
C SER A 69 8.52 4.67 -20.61
N GLY A 70 7.21 4.40 -20.52
CA GLY A 70 6.68 3.58 -19.42
C GLY A 70 7.34 2.20 -19.35
N VAL A 71 7.73 1.63 -20.49
CA VAL A 71 8.46 0.37 -20.58
C VAL A 71 9.86 0.47 -19.97
N ASP A 72 10.54 1.61 -20.12
CA ASP A 72 11.88 1.78 -19.52
C ASP A 72 11.77 1.71 -17.98
N ILE A 73 10.76 2.37 -17.42
CA ILE A 73 10.50 2.37 -15.98
C ILE A 73 10.03 1.00 -15.50
N ASP A 74 9.16 0.33 -16.26
CA ASP A 74 8.66 -1.00 -15.92
C ASP A 74 9.79 -2.02 -15.86
N ILE A 75 10.69 -2.02 -16.85
CA ILE A 75 11.87 -2.90 -16.86
C ILE A 75 12.71 -2.66 -15.61
N PHE A 76 13.02 -1.41 -15.29
CA PHE A 76 13.81 -1.08 -14.11
C PHE A 76 13.14 -1.57 -12.83
N ALA A 77 11.87 -1.19 -12.59
CA ALA A 77 11.12 -1.54 -11.40
C ALA A 77 10.99 -3.06 -11.17
N ASN A 78 10.80 -3.84 -12.25
CA ASN A 78 10.74 -5.29 -12.14
C ASN A 78 12.13 -5.89 -11.84
N CYS A 79 13.20 -5.34 -12.38
CA CYS A 79 14.55 -5.87 -12.21
C CYS A 79 15.20 -5.54 -10.87
N VAL A 80 14.71 -4.55 -10.10
CA VAL A 80 15.24 -4.22 -8.77
C VAL A 80 15.27 -5.45 -7.86
N GLN A 81 16.43 -5.77 -7.30
CA GLN A 81 16.62 -6.90 -6.39
C GLN A 81 17.44 -6.56 -5.14
N SER A 82 17.94 -5.33 -5.02
CA SER A 82 18.68 -4.86 -3.85
C SER A 82 17.96 -3.70 -3.18
N GLU A 83 18.22 -3.52 -1.88
CA GLU A 83 17.74 -2.35 -1.13
C GLU A 83 18.40 -1.05 -1.62
N SER A 84 19.67 -1.12 -2.03
CA SER A 84 20.45 0.03 -2.52
C SER A 84 19.91 0.66 -3.80
N GLU A 85 19.03 -0.05 -4.52
CA GLU A 85 18.45 0.36 -5.80
C GLU A 85 17.07 1.02 -5.61
N LEU A 86 16.55 1.07 -4.37
CA LEU A 86 15.25 1.67 -4.08
C LEU A 86 15.25 3.18 -4.28
N ASP A 87 16.33 3.87 -3.91
CA ASP A 87 16.46 5.32 -4.11
C ASP A 87 16.48 5.67 -5.61
N GLU A 88 17.16 4.83 -6.42
CA GLU A 88 17.16 4.95 -7.88
C GLU A 88 15.74 4.75 -8.46
N LEU A 89 14.99 3.79 -7.92
CA LEU A 89 13.60 3.54 -8.33
C LEU A 89 12.69 4.72 -7.97
N GLU A 90 12.78 5.24 -6.74
CA GLU A 90 12.04 6.41 -6.28
C GLU A 90 12.29 7.61 -7.19
N HIS A 91 13.56 7.90 -7.47
CA HIS A 91 13.99 8.96 -8.36
C HIS A 91 13.40 8.83 -9.77
N LEU A 92 13.49 7.63 -10.37
CA LEU A 92 12.94 7.40 -11.70
C LEU A 92 11.42 7.56 -11.73
N LEU A 93 10.69 7.09 -10.72
CA LEU A 93 9.23 7.24 -10.62
C LEU A 93 8.83 8.71 -10.52
N TYR A 94 9.46 9.45 -9.61
CA TYR A 94 9.22 10.88 -9.42
C TYR A 94 9.47 11.68 -10.71
N ARG A 95 10.62 11.46 -11.36
CA ARG A 95 10.94 12.14 -12.63
C ARG A 95 10.00 11.74 -13.75
N PHE A 96 9.67 10.45 -13.87
CA PHE A 96 8.80 9.96 -14.94
C PHE A 96 7.40 10.55 -14.88
N ARG A 97 6.84 10.70 -13.66
CA ARG A 97 5.52 11.30 -13.46
C ARG A 97 5.44 12.75 -13.93
N ARG A 98 6.55 13.49 -13.91
CA ARG A 98 6.67 14.87 -14.40
C ARG A 98 6.90 14.95 -15.91
N THR A 99 6.79 13.84 -16.63
CA THR A 99 6.88 13.81 -18.11
C THR A 99 5.51 13.69 -18.78
N LYS A 100 5.44 14.06 -20.06
CA LYS A 100 4.23 13.87 -20.89
C LYS A 100 3.84 12.39 -21.08
N ARG A 101 4.76 11.46 -20.80
CA ARG A 101 4.56 10.02 -20.97
C ARG A 101 4.13 9.33 -19.67
N ALA A 102 3.88 10.08 -18.59
CA ALA A 102 3.46 9.54 -17.30
C ALA A 102 2.21 8.63 -17.36
N VAL A 103 1.34 8.81 -18.36
CA VAL A 103 0.16 7.97 -18.59
C VAL A 103 0.53 6.54 -19.01
N GLU A 104 1.76 6.32 -19.49
CA GLU A 104 2.26 5.01 -19.89
C GLU A 104 2.75 4.15 -18.72
N ILE A 105 2.63 4.62 -17.46
CA ILE A 105 2.97 3.80 -16.31
C ILE A 105 2.14 2.51 -16.32
N MET A 106 2.79 1.39 -16.05
CA MET A 106 2.18 0.07 -16.18
C MET A 106 1.78 -0.47 -14.82
N ASP A 107 0.70 -1.27 -14.77
CA ASP A 107 0.25 -1.93 -13.54
C ASP A 107 1.34 -2.82 -12.93
N SER A 108 2.18 -3.44 -13.77
CA SER A 108 3.35 -4.21 -13.32
C SER A 108 4.39 -3.36 -12.62
N THR A 109 4.57 -2.09 -13.03
CA THR A 109 5.49 -1.15 -12.39
C THR A 109 4.98 -0.85 -10.99
N ILE A 110 3.70 -0.51 -10.86
CA ILE A 110 3.04 -0.21 -9.58
C ILE A 110 3.18 -1.40 -8.61
N TYR A 111 2.84 -2.60 -9.08
CA TYR A 111 2.95 -3.81 -8.26
C TYR A 111 4.40 -4.16 -7.90
N ALA A 112 5.35 -4.05 -8.85
CA ALA A 112 6.77 -4.31 -8.60
C ALA A 112 7.33 -3.38 -7.52
N THR A 113 7.04 -2.08 -7.61
CA THR A 113 7.41 -1.08 -6.61
C THR A 113 6.85 -1.45 -5.24
N ILE A 114 5.55 -1.69 -5.11
CA ILE A 114 4.95 -2.04 -3.81
C ILE A 114 5.61 -3.30 -3.24
N LYS A 115 5.80 -4.33 -4.07
CA LYS A 115 6.39 -5.60 -3.65
C LYS A 115 7.84 -5.45 -3.17
N ILE A 116 8.67 -4.68 -3.87
CA ILE A 116 10.09 -4.56 -3.52
C ILE A 116 10.28 -3.77 -2.21
N TYR A 117 9.51 -2.71 -2.01
CA TYR A 117 9.53 -1.96 -0.75
C TYR A 117 9.03 -2.80 0.43
N LEU A 118 7.97 -3.61 0.24
CA LEU A 118 7.50 -4.56 1.25
C LEU A 118 8.55 -5.63 1.57
N LYS A 119 9.27 -6.14 0.56
CA LYS A 119 10.34 -7.14 0.73
C LYS A 119 11.47 -6.63 1.63
N TYR A 120 11.86 -5.36 1.47
CA TYR A 120 12.90 -4.73 2.29
C TYR A 120 12.39 -4.02 3.54
N LYS A 121 11.08 -4.09 3.81
CA LYS A 121 10.43 -3.45 4.96
C LYS A 121 10.62 -1.93 5.02
N GLN A 122 10.79 -1.29 3.87
CA GLN A 122 10.89 0.16 3.73
C GLN A 122 9.49 0.79 3.76
N TYR A 123 8.78 0.60 4.88
CA TYR A 123 7.37 0.95 5.01
C TYR A 123 7.10 2.44 5.04
N GLU A 124 7.98 3.20 5.69
CA GLU A 124 7.85 4.65 5.81
C GLU A 124 7.95 5.31 4.43
N THR A 125 8.99 4.98 3.67
CA THR A 125 9.19 5.46 2.30
C THR A 125 8.06 5.01 1.38
N LEU A 126 7.61 3.76 1.49
CA LEU A 126 6.47 3.27 0.70
C LEU A 126 5.19 4.06 0.99
N LEU A 127 4.88 4.33 2.26
CA LEU A 127 3.70 5.12 2.61
C LEU A 127 3.81 6.56 2.13
N LYS A 128 5.01 7.18 2.22
CA LYS A 128 5.27 8.50 1.65
C LYS A 128 4.99 8.53 0.13
N ILE A 129 5.45 7.53 -0.61
CA ILE A 129 5.19 7.40 -2.06
C ILE A 129 3.69 7.25 -2.34
N LEU A 130 2.97 6.47 -1.52
CA LEU A 130 1.54 6.22 -1.69
C LEU A 130 0.66 7.43 -1.28
N GLU A 131 1.09 8.20 -0.29
CA GLU A 131 0.51 9.49 0.08
C GLU A 131 0.69 10.51 -1.03
N ASP A 132 1.92 10.62 -1.55
CA ASP A 132 2.30 11.54 -2.63
C ASP A 132 2.13 10.92 -4.03
N ARG A 133 1.11 10.08 -4.20
CA ARG A 133 0.83 9.35 -5.45
C ARG A 133 0.66 10.23 -6.69
N GLU A 134 0.36 11.52 -6.51
CA GLU A 134 0.26 12.48 -7.61
C GLU A 134 1.63 12.77 -8.24
N ASN A 135 2.68 12.84 -7.42
CA ASN A 135 4.06 13.09 -7.84
C ASN A 135 4.84 11.83 -8.21
N TYR A 136 4.47 10.66 -7.69
CA TYR A 136 5.11 9.39 -8.07
C TYR A 136 4.35 8.58 -9.13
N GLY A 137 3.04 8.82 -9.29
CA GLY A 137 2.20 8.06 -10.22
C GLY A 137 1.83 6.66 -9.74
N ILE A 138 2.05 6.32 -8.47
CA ILE A 138 1.77 4.99 -7.91
C ILE A 138 0.33 4.95 -7.36
N PHE A 139 -0.58 4.38 -8.15
CA PHE A 139 -1.97 4.17 -7.76
C PHE A 139 -2.22 2.65 -7.61
N PRO A 140 -2.14 2.10 -6.38
CA PRO A 140 -2.32 0.67 -6.18
C PRO A 140 -3.67 0.17 -6.67
N ASP A 141 -3.70 -1.03 -7.24
CA ASP A 141 -4.95 -1.73 -7.51
C ASP A 141 -5.45 -2.45 -6.25
N LEU A 142 -6.67 -2.99 -6.32
CA LEU A 142 -7.28 -3.73 -5.20
C LEU A 142 -6.44 -4.93 -4.75
N PHE A 143 -5.70 -5.56 -5.67
CA PHE A 143 -4.80 -6.66 -5.33
C PHE A 143 -3.62 -6.18 -4.48
N SER A 144 -2.99 -5.08 -4.89
CA SER A 144 -1.87 -4.45 -4.18
C SER A 144 -2.30 -3.90 -2.81
N TYR A 145 -3.47 -3.26 -2.71
CA TYR A 145 -4.03 -2.84 -1.43
C TYR A 145 -4.24 -4.01 -0.47
N ASN A 146 -4.72 -5.15 -0.98
CA ASN A 146 -4.91 -6.34 -0.16
C ASN A 146 -3.59 -6.86 0.41
N ILE A 147 -2.52 -6.84 -0.39
CA ILE A 147 -1.19 -7.25 0.04
C ILE A 147 -0.60 -6.28 1.06
N LEU A 148 -0.70 -4.97 0.82
CA LEU A 148 -0.27 -3.93 1.76
C LEU A 148 -0.95 -4.12 3.12
N MET A 149 -2.29 -4.17 3.14
CA MET A 149 -3.06 -4.34 4.38
C MET A 149 -2.74 -5.66 5.08
N ASP A 150 -2.73 -6.79 4.37
CA ASP A 150 -2.43 -8.10 4.98
C ASP A 150 -1.01 -8.15 5.56
N THR A 151 -0.02 -7.55 4.88
CA THR A 151 1.36 -7.46 5.37
C THR A 151 1.43 -6.65 6.66
N PHE A 152 0.87 -5.44 6.67
CA PHE A 152 0.86 -4.59 7.86
C PHE A 152 0.09 -5.23 9.03
N LEU A 153 -1.04 -5.88 8.76
CA LEU A 153 -1.79 -6.62 9.78
C LEU A 153 -1.00 -7.79 10.37
N LYS A 154 -0.28 -8.56 9.54
CA LYS A 154 0.59 -9.65 9.98
C LYS A 154 1.73 -9.16 10.86
N GLU A 155 2.29 -7.99 10.55
CA GLU A 155 3.35 -7.36 11.32
C GLU A 155 2.85 -6.53 12.52
N LYS A 156 1.52 -6.44 12.72
CA LYS A 156 0.86 -5.64 13.75
C LYS A 156 1.11 -4.13 13.63
N LEU A 157 1.39 -3.69 12.41
CA LEU A 157 1.50 -2.28 12.00
C LEU A 157 0.10 -1.75 11.68
N TYR A 158 -0.74 -1.62 12.72
CA TYR A 158 -2.17 -1.34 12.54
C TYR A 158 -2.44 0.07 12.03
N LYS A 159 -1.57 1.04 12.35
CA LYS A 159 -1.65 2.41 11.85
C LYS A 159 -1.46 2.43 10.33
N GLU A 160 -0.43 1.77 9.85
CA GLU A 160 -0.05 1.65 8.45
C GLU A 160 -1.12 0.89 7.65
N ALA A 161 -1.70 -0.15 8.26
CA ALA A 161 -2.83 -0.89 7.68
C ALA A 161 -4.08 0.00 7.53
N ALA A 162 -4.44 0.77 8.56
CA ALA A 162 -5.57 1.69 8.49
C ALA A 162 -5.31 2.85 7.53
N HIS A 163 -4.08 3.35 7.47
CA HIS A 163 -3.67 4.37 6.52
C HIS A 163 -3.84 3.89 5.08
N THR A 164 -3.41 2.66 4.79
CA THR A 164 -3.63 2.00 3.49
C THR A 164 -5.12 1.89 3.14
N ALA A 165 -5.97 1.55 4.12
CA ALA A 165 -7.41 1.48 3.92
C ALA A 165 -8.03 2.84 3.59
N VAL A 166 -7.54 3.92 4.22
CA VAL A 166 -7.92 5.30 3.89
C VAL A 166 -7.48 5.67 2.48
N LEU A 167 -6.27 5.31 2.06
CA LEU A 167 -5.79 5.56 0.70
C LEU A 167 -6.65 4.85 -0.36
N MET A 168 -7.09 3.63 -0.08
CA MET A 168 -8.05 2.89 -0.92
C MET A 168 -9.41 3.60 -0.95
N MET A 169 -9.90 4.09 0.19
CA MET A 169 -11.13 4.88 0.25
C MET A 169 -11.05 6.16 -0.58
N LEU A 170 -9.91 6.84 -0.57
CA LEU A 170 -9.69 8.06 -1.34
C LEU A 170 -9.66 7.82 -2.87
N GLN A 171 -9.38 6.59 -3.30
CA GLN A 171 -9.51 6.20 -4.71
C GLN A 171 -10.92 5.73 -5.11
N GLU A 172 -11.82 5.60 -4.12
CA GLU A 172 -13.22 5.18 -4.30
C GLU A 172 -13.40 3.85 -5.06
N ASP A 173 -12.44 2.93 -4.96
CA ASP A 173 -12.56 1.58 -5.53
C ASP A 173 -12.92 0.55 -4.46
N PHE A 174 -14.15 0.04 -4.53
CA PHE A 174 -14.70 -0.92 -3.57
C PHE A 174 -15.26 -2.18 -4.25
N ARG A 175 -14.86 -2.45 -5.50
CA ARG A 175 -15.43 -3.53 -6.31
C ARG A 175 -15.19 -4.92 -5.73
N ASN A 176 -14.13 -5.09 -4.93
CA ASN A 176 -13.75 -6.37 -4.34
C ASN A 176 -14.10 -6.46 -2.86
N LYS A 177 -14.97 -7.42 -2.52
CA LYS A 177 -15.42 -7.68 -1.15
C LYS A 177 -14.28 -8.03 -0.20
N ILE A 178 -13.24 -8.72 -0.66
CA ILE A 178 -12.08 -9.06 0.17
C ILE A 178 -11.36 -7.78 0.58
N SER A 179 -11.19 -6.85 -0.36
CA SER A 179 -10.60 -5.54 -0.12
C SER A 179 -11.41 -4.72 0.86
N CYS A 180 -12.75 -4.72 0.72
CA CYS A 180 -13.65 -4.07 1.68
C CYS A 180 -13.49 -4.65 3.10
N VAL A 181 -13.50 -5.98 3.24
CA VAL A 181 -13.34 -6.64 4.54
C VAL A 181 -11.97 -6.34 5.17
N LEU A 182 -10.89 -6.38 4.37
CA LEU A 182 -9.56 -6.00 4.83
C LEU A 182 -9.51 -4.54 5.29
N ALA A 183 -10.11 -3.61 4.54
CA ALA A 183 -10.14 -2.20 4.92
C ALA A 183 -10.88 -1.96 6.24
N LEU A 184 -12.06 -2.56 6.41
CA LEU A 184 -12.82 -2.47 7.67
C LEU A 184 -12.03 -3.09 8.84
N TYR A 185 -11.41 -4.25 8.61
CA TYR A 185 -10.62 -4.91 9.64
C TYR A 185 -9.38 -4.10 10.04
N SER A 186 -8.66 -3.53 9.07
CA SER A 186 -7.51 -2.64 9.31
C SER A 186 -7.90 -1.43 10.17
N CYS A 187 -8.97 -0.72 9.79
CA CYS A 187 -9.46 0.42 10.56
C CYS A 187 -9.96 0.00 11.96
N GLN A 188 -10.63 -1.15 12.09
CA GLN A 188 -11.08 -1.66 13.39
C GLN A 188 -9.89 -2.01 14.30
N MET A 189 -8.87 -2.68 13.77
CA MET A 189 -7.68 -3.04 14.53
C MET A 189 -6.92 -1.80 15.00
N TYR A 190 -6.83 -0.77 14.16
CA TYR A 190 -6.26 0.51 14.56
C TYR A 190 -7.03 1.15 15.72
N LEU A 191 -8.36 1.19 15.69
CA LEU A 191 -9.15 1.74 16.80
C LEU A 191 -9.06 0.93 18.10
N ASN A 192 -8.78 -0.37 17.99
CA ASN A 192 -8.64 -1.25 19.16
C ASN A 192 -7.25 -1.12 19.82
N GLU A 193 -6.20 -0.94 19.02
CA GLU A 193 -4.80 -1.10 19.45
C GLU A 193 -4.00 0.22 19.42
N CYS A 194 -4.51 1.27 18.77
CA CYS A 194 -3.84 2.56 18.62
C CYS A 194 -4.73 3.72 19.09
N SER A 195 -4.11 4.88 19.32
CA SER A 195 -4.82 6.14 19.61
C SER A 195 -4.98 6.95 18.33
N LEU A 196 -6.10 7.65 18.18
CA LEU A 196 -6.32 8.62 17.09
C LEU A 196 -5.23 9.69 17.03
N ASP A 197 -4.65 10.05 18.18
CA ASP A 197 -3.58 11.05 18.27
C ASP A 197 -2.26 10.57 17.63
N SER A 198 -2.09 9.25 17.44
CA SER A 198 -0.88 8.68 16.84
C SER A 198 -0.88 8.67 15.32
N TRP A 199 -1.94 9.19 14.68
CA TRP A 199 -2.11 9.13 13.23
C TRP A 199 -1.02 9.92 12.47
N TYR A 200 -0.71 11.13 12.93
CA TYR A 200 0.41 11.90 12.41
C TYR A 200 1.61 11.77 13.34
N PRO A 201 2.85 11.79 12.82
CA PRO A 201 4.00 11.96 13.69
C PRO A 201 3.82 13.24 14.51
N PRO A 202 4.29 13.29 15.77
CA PRO A 202 4.30 14.51 16.55
C PRO A 202 4.97 15.62 15.73
N LYS A 203 4.36 16.81 15.70
CA LYS A 203 5.01 17.97 15.07
C LYS A 203 6.26 18.29 15.88
N GLU A 204 7.40 17.79 15.45
CA GLU A 204 8.68 18.32 15.87
C GLU A 204 8.72 19.79 15.44
N GLN A 205 9.24 20.66 16.31
CA GLN A 205 9.52 22.05 15.96
C GLN A 205 10.69 22.05 14.96
N GLN A 206 10.42 21.67 13.72
CA GLN A 206 11.40 21.74 12.64
C GLN A 206 11.41 23.19 12.17
N GLU A 207 12.49 23.91 12.51
CA GLU A 207 12.88 25.11 11.79
C GLU A 207 12.96 24.73 10.31
N GLU A 208 12.34 25.52 9.43
CA GLU A 208 12.39 25.32 7.98
C GLU A 208 13.85 25.40 7.51
N GLU A 209 14.58 24.29 7.53
CA GLU A 209 15.84 24.15 6.82
C GLU A 209 15.50 24.06 5.33
N VAL A 210 15.53 25.23 4.67
CA VAL A 210 15.52 25.33 3.23
C VAL A 210 16.83 24.69 2.73
N GLU A 211 16.77 23.41 2.37
CA GLU A 211 17.82 22.76 1.60
C GLU A 211 17.90 23.45 0.24
N ASN A 212 18.90 24.33 0.09
CA ASN A 212 19.29 24.88 -1.20
C ASN A 212 20.09 23.81 -1.94
N GLU A 213 19.41 22.88 -2.60
CA GLU A 213 20.03 22.07 -3.64
C GLU A 213 20.19 22.96 -4.89
N ASN A 214 21.38 23.57 -5.01
CA ASN A 214 21.82 24.11 -6.29
C ASN A 214 22.28 22.94 -7.15
N GLU A 215 21.58 22.64 -8.23
CA GLU A 215 22.18 22.10 -9.45
C GLU A 215 21.24 22.33 -10.65
N ASP A 216 21.65 23.28 -11.50
CA ASP A 216 21.26 23.49 -12.90
C ASP A 216 19.77 23.67 -13.23
N GLU A 217 19.19 24.84 -12.93
CA GLU A 217 17.90 25.26 -13.52
C GLU A 217 18.02 26.60 -14.26
N GLU A 218 17.63 26.56 -15.54
CA GLU A 218 17.33 27.72 -16.39
C GLU A 218 16.62 28.79 -15.56
N GLU A 219 17.03 30.06 -15.68
CA GLU A 219 16.53 31.23 -14.94
C GLU A 219 15.01 31.19 -14.70
N VAL A 220 14.58 30.52 -13.61
CA VAL A 220 13.17 30.28 -13.32
C VAL A 220 12.61 31.62 -12.84
N THR A 221 11.88 32.29 -13.73
CA THR A 221 11.17 33.51 -13.35
C THR A 221 10.06 33.14 -12.36
N LEU A 222 10.33 33.33 -11.06
CA LEU A 222 9.34 33.10 -10.00
C LEU A 222 8.24 34.15 -10.09
N VAL A 223 7.12 33.80 -10.72
CA VAL A 223 5.90 34.60 -10.69
C VAL A 223 5.18 34.31 -9.39
N ARG A 224 4.99 35.33 -8.54
CA ARG A 224 4.14 35.22 -7.35
C ARG A 224 2.70 34.97 -7.78
N VAL A 225 2.29 33.71 -7.75
CA VAL A 225 0.88 33.33 -7.87
C VAL A 225 0.22 33.59 -6.51
N PRO A 226 -0.88 34.35 -6.44
CA PRO A 226 -1.63 34.46 -5.19
C PRO A 226 -2.09 33.07 -4.76
N PHE A 227 -1.85 32.71 -3.50
CA PHE A 227 -2.27 31.43 -2.92
C PHE A 227 -3.77 31.24 -3.14
N ILE A 228 -4.14 30.36 -4.08
CA ILE A 228 -5.53 30.00 -4.34
C ILE A 228 -5.96 29.09 -3.19
N ARG A 229 -6.63 29.64 -2.19
CA ARG A 229 -7.39 28.80 -1.27
C ARG A 229 -8.54 28.23 -2.08
N GLU A 230 -8.64 26.90 -2.13
CA GLU A 230 -9.84 26.27 -2.64
C GLU A 230 -11.02 26.82 -1.84
N PRO A 231 -11.99 27.49 -2.48
CA PRO A 231 -13.02 28.22 -1.75
C PRO A 231 -13.97 27.28 -0.98
N TRP A 232 -13.92 25.99 -1.28
CA TRP A 232 -14.86 24.98 -0.85
C TRP A 232 -14.12 23.75 -0.34
N PHE A 233 -14.45 23.34 0.88
CA PHE A 233 -14.02 22.08 1.45
C PHE A 233 -14.75 20.94 0.74
N ASP A 234 -14.00 20.08 0.03
CA ASP A 234 -14.58 19.03 -0.82
C ASP A 234 -15.11 17.82 -0.03
N ASP A 235 -14.84 17.77 1.28
CA ASP A 235 -15.24 16.70 2.18
C ASP A 235 -14.73 15.32 1.71
N HIS A 236 -13.63 15.29 0.95
CA HIS A 236 -12.96 14.08 0.46
C HIS A 236 -11.44 14.16 0.59
N PHE A 237 -10.74 14.97 -0.20
CA PHE A 237 -9.29 15.12 -0.14
C PHE A 237 -8.86 16.09 0.97
N ASP A 238 -9.72 17.03 1.36
CA ASP A 238 -9.42 18.02 2.41
C ASP A 238 -9.50 17.47 3.84
N ILE A 239 -9.95 16.23 4.02
CA ILE A 239 -10.14 15.66 5.36
C ILE A 239 -8.76 15.36 5.98
N THR A 240 -8.43 16.09 7.05
CA THR A 240 -7.21 15.88 7.85
C THR A 240 -7.48 15.25 9.21
N ASN A 241 -8.72 15.24 9.69
CA ASN A 241 -9.05 14.65 10.98
C ASN A 241 -9.04 13.10 10.87
N PRO A 242 -8.20 12.38 11.64
CA PRO A 242 -8.11 10.91 11.55
C PRO A 242 -9.42 10.22 11.90
N LYS A 243 -10.20 10.77 12.84
CA LYS A 243 -11.53 10.26 13.19
C LYS A 243 -12.48 10.33 11.98
N HIS A 244 -12.41 11.41 11.20
CA HIS A 244 -13.22 11.58 10.00
C HIS A 244 -12.74 10.69 8.85
N LEU A 245 -11.43 10.52 8.68
CA LEU A 245 -10.86 9.61 7.66
C LEU A 245 -11.32 8.17 7.90
N ILE A 246 -11.16 7.68 9.13
CA ILE A 246 -11.60 6.33 9.52
C ILE A 246 -13.12 6.22 9.44
N GLY A 247 -13.84 7.22 9.96
CA GLY A 247 -15.31 7.23 9.90
C GLY A 247 -15.85 7.20 8.47
N LYS A 248 -15.28 8.00 7.58
CA LYS A 248 -15.63 8.01 6.16
C LYS A 248 -15.28 6.68 5.48
N THR A 249 -14.14 6.08 5.83
CA THR A 249 -13.74 4.74 5.36
C THR A 249 -14.76 3.68 5.76
N PHE A 250 -15.15 3.62 7.04
CA PHE A 250 -16.20 2.71 7.48
C PHE A 250 -17.54 2.93 6.78
N TYR A 251 -17.93 4.19 6.59
CA TYR A 251 -19.17 4.52 5.91
C TYR A 251 -19.16 4.10 4.43
N LEU A 252 -18.15 4.50 3.66
CA LEU A 252 -18.10 4.19 2.22
C LEU A 252 -17.91 2.70 1.96
N VAL A 253 -16.96 2.05 2.64
CA VAL A 253 -16.75 0.61 2.48
C VAL A 253 -17.96 -0.19 2.97
N GLY A 254 -18.57 0.24 4.09
CA GLY A 254 -19.77 -0.38 4.62
C GLY A 254 -20.97 -0.29 3.69
N ARG A 255 -21.09 0.75 2.84
CA ARG A 255 -22.20 0.86 1.87
C ARG A 255 -22.18 -0.21 0.78
N GLU A 256 -20.99 -0.74 0.48
CA GLU A 256 -20.78 -1.70 -0.61
C GLU A 256 -21.06 -3.14 -0.16
N MET A 257 -21.25 -3.35 1.14
CA MET A 257 -21.58 -4.63 1.74
C MET A 257 -23.03 -4.63 2.25
N ASN A 258 -23.76 -5.73 2.02
CA ASN A 258 -25.19 -5.85 2.31
C ASN A 258 -25.52 -6.68 3.57
N ASP A 259 -24.58 -6.85 4.49
CA ASP A 259 -24.75 -7.67 5.69
C ASP A 259 -24.97 -6.80 6.96
N PRO A 260 -25.42 -7.40 8.09
CA PRO A 260 -25.64 -6.63 9.32
C PRO A 260 -24.38 -5.93 9.84
N LEU A 261 -23.22 -6.56 9.64
CA LEU A 261 -21.92 -6.00 10.03
C LEU A 261 -21.63 -4.70 9.27
N ALA A 262 -21.89 -4.68 7.97
CA ALA A 262 -21.77 -3.50 7.14
C ALA A 262 -22.64 -2.35 7.63
N ARG A 263 -23.89 -2.62 8.02
CA ARG A 263 -24.79 -1.59 8.59
C ARG A 263 -24.25 -1.02 9.90
N THR A 264 -23.64 -1.85 10.74
CA THR A 264 -22.95 -1.39 11.95
C THR A 264 -21.80 -0.45 11.61
N TYR A 265 -20.96 -0.81 10.64
CA TYR A 265 -19.87 0.06 10.19
C TYR A 265 -20.36 1.33 9.49
N GLN A 266 -21.48 1.29 8.76
CA GLN A 266 -22.08 2.50 8.20
C GLN A 266 -22.51 3.47 9.30
N LEU A 267 -23.20 2.98 10.33
CA LEU A 267 -23.65 3.81 11.45
C LEU A 267 -22.46 4.35 12.27
N LEU A 268 -21.51 3.48 12.61
CA LEU A 268 -20.29 3.87 13.33
C LEU A 268 -19.45 4.86 12.52
N GLY A 269 -19.33 4.63 11.21
CA GLY A 269 -18.66 5.52 10.28
C GLY A 269 -19.29 6.91 10.23
N LEU A 270 -20.62 6.98 10.09
CA LEU A 270 -21.35 8.26 10.07
C LEU A 270 -21.27 9.03 11.39
N THR A 271 -21.23 8.34 12.53
CA THR A 271 -21.07 8.99 13.84
C THR A 271 -19.64 9.49 14.05
N MET A 272 -18.62 8.72 13.66
CA MET A 272 -17.23 9.17 13.70
C MET A 272 -16.97 10.33 12.73
N TYR A 273 -17.61 10.30 11.57
CA TYR A 273 -17.55 11.33 10.54
C TYR A 273 -18.53 12.50 10.79
N GLU A 274 -19.24 12.49 11.92
CA GLU A 274 -20.12 13.57 12.39
C GLU A 274 -21.24 13.95 11.40
N LYS A 275 -21.66 13.00 10.56
CA LYS A 275 -22.78 13.14 9.62
C LYS A 275 -24.09 12.64 10.25
N TRP A 276 -24.47 13.24 11.37
CA TRP A 276 -25.62 12.84 12.20
C TRP A 276 -26.95 12.73 11.43
N ASN A 277 -27.20 13.66 10.50
CA ASN A 277 -28.41 13.65 9.69
C ASN A 277 -28.53 12.38 8.82
N LYS A 278 -27.41 11.85 8.33
CA LYS A 278 -27.37 10.60 7.54
C LYS A 278 -27.42 9.37 8.45
N ALA A 279 -27.00 9.48 9.70
CA ALA A 279 -27.05 8.37 10.67
C ALA A 279 -28.47 8.14 11.21
N ALA A 280 -29.30 9.20 11.22
CA ALA A 280 -30.67 9.16 11.73
C ALA A 280 -31.72 8.74 10.67
N SER A 281 -31.33 8.68 9.39
CA SER A 281 -32.17 8.26 8.26
C SER A 281 -32.06 6.76 8.01
#